data_AF-C4Y1W8-F1
#
_entry.id   AF-C4Y1W8-F1
#
_cell.length_a   1.000
_cell.length_b   1.000
_cell.length_c   1.000
_cell.angle_alpha   90.00
_cell.angle_beta   90.00
_cell.angle_gamma   90.00
#
_symmetry.space_group_name_H-M   'P 1'
#
loop_
_entity.id
_entity.type
_entity.pdbx_description
1 polymer ?
#
loop_
_entity_poly.entity_id
_entity_poly.type
_entity_poly.pdbx_seq_one_letter_code
_entity_poly.pdbx_strand_id
1 'polypeptide(L)'
;MGQLRKAELSAKALGKGLFASFAGVSTPSAASAKTISAKSLRPGLRVENAVVSKVVSVDTYNVRLPAGDEVTVQLASLRGPKPNDTTLTSNSAQQQVLVQMAREFARNHAIGRNVTMHVDGFRQANDDLNLPARFLVSFELGGKDFSEQIVSHGFATVIKHNKQTANERALNWDRLVEIEEEQKKAGKKGVFYQGDISKILTMGARVVNASESQTKAKTFFNGFQKKGRMAGFHVEYVSAGNRVKLFNAKEGTKLTLVLGGLANSRAEDSLDYLNRKYLQRNVEFEVYDTDKVGGFIGNLYANAQATKPVQVELLEQGLVSLFEHAAHSNKFGADLFKAEEQAKNGHKGIWKDYDASAAQAEADEESLRMKELSLESQKPKFFDIEVVDLDKSGVLSFHLTDANTSREFAKFKEDFNSFHGQNASASAASTDLPVNLTKAPKRNEFVAAKFAENGKYYRARVVGFDRSSNTYEVKHVDFGNVDKVPLSSLRVLPKRFGTDVIRPFAHTCKLQNIQLPPTQPKDYLTEAIYLLEDLTFDKKLVLSGLPSRTQGIEYDAILYDAEESLKDPEYTINKQLVAEGYGIVEPVAGANLKEYVAGLLQVQKKAKSDRVGCWELGDITADEL
;
A
#
# COMPACT_ATOMS: atom_id res chain seq x y z
N MET A 1 55.84 6.16 16.38
CA MET A 1 55.68 6.45 14.94
C MET A 1 54.46 7.32 14.61
N GLY A 2 53.27 7.08 15.20
CA GLY A 2 52.06 7.86 14.91
C GLY A 2 52.13 9.38 15.18
N GLN A 3 52.78 9.80 16.27
CA GLN A 3 52.94 11.24 16.59
C GLN A 3 53.80 12.00 15.55
N LEU A 4 54.89 11.38 15.07
CA LEU A 4 55.75 11.96 14.04
C LEU A 4 55.02 12.10 12.70
N ARG A 5 54.21 11.11 12.33
CA ARG A 5 53.39 11.17 11.12
C ARG A 5 52.26 12.19 11.21
N LYS A 6 51.63 12.33 12.39
CA LYS A 6 50.64 13.39 12.65
C LYS A 6 51.27 14.78 12.50
N ALA A 7 52.51 14.96 12.99
CA ALA A 7 53.27 16.19 12.78
C ALA A 7 53.61 16.41 11.30
N GLU A 8 54.02 15.37 10.57
CA GLU A 8 54.31 15.44 9.13
C GLU A 8 53.07 15.83 8.29
N LEU A 9 51.93 15.17 8.51
CA LEU A 9 50.69 15.48 7.81
C LEU A 9 50.16 16.88 8.15
N SER A 10 50.31 17.31 9.41
CA SER A 10 49.97 18.67 9.83
C SER A 10 50.88 19.70 9.15
N ALA A 11 52.19 19.41 9.02
CA ALA A 11 53.13 20.27 8.31
C ALA A 11 52.79 20.35 6.81
N LYS A 12 52.39 19.24 6.18
CA LYS A 12 51.89 19.21 4.79
C LYS A 12 50.61 20.03 4.62
N ALA A 13 49.63 19.85 5.51
CA ALA A 13 48.34 20.54 5.47
C ALA A 13 48.44 22.06 5.67
N LEU A 14 49.46 22.50 6.42
CA LEU A 14 49.75 23.90 6.72
C LEU A 14 50.85 24.50 5.85
N GLY A 15 51.42 23.75 4.91
CA GLY A 15 52.52 24.21 4.05
C GLY A 15 53.77 24.67 4.81
N LYS A 16 54.14 23.97 5.89
CA LYS A 16 55.27 24.35 6.77
C LYS A 16 56.56 23.64 6.38
N GLY A 17 57.69 24.34 6.51
CA GLY A 17 59.03 23.78 6.33
C GLY A 17 59.30 23.27 4.90
N LEU A 18 59.77 22.01 4.78
CA LEU A 18 60.07 21.36 3.49
C LEU A 18 58.85 21.27 2.53
N PHE A 19 57.63 21.53 3.02
CA PHE A 19 56.39 21.49 2.24
C PHE A 19 55.86 22.88 1.85
N ALA A 20 56.63 23.95 2.09
CA ALA A 20 56.23 25.33 1.76
C ALA A 20 56.09 25.58 0.25
N SER A 21 56.83 24.85 -0.59
CA SER A 21 56.79 24.98 -2.05
C SER A 21 55.61 24.27 -2.74
N PHE A 22 54.83 23.46 -2.00
CA PHE A 22 53.64 22.77 -2.52
C PHE A 22 52.34 23.58 -2.33
N ALA A 23 52.38 24.71 -1.61
CA ALA A 23 51.22 25.53 -1.31
C ALA A 23 51.14 26.74 -2.25
N GLY A 24 50.42 26.60 -3.37
CA GLY A 24 49.92 27.73 -4.17
C GLY A 24 48.71 28.44 -3.54
N VAL A 25 48.62 28.52 -2.20
CA VAL A 25 47.53 29.20 -1.49
C VAL A 25 48.10 29.85 -0.23
N SER A 26 47.80 31.14 -0.07
CA SER A 26 48.19 31.99 1.04
C SER A 26 47.89 31.37 2.41
N THR A 27 48.84 31.54 3.33
CA THR A 27 48.68 31.21 4.75
C THR A 27 47.53 32.00 5.37
N PRO A 28 46.52 31.36 5.99
CA PRO A 28 45.64 32.08 6.89
C PRO A 28 46.36 32.27 8.23
N SER A 29 46.50 33.53 8.63
CA SER A 29 46.64 33.95 10.03
C SER A 29 45.55 33.29 10.89
N ALA A 30 45.84 33.10 12.18
CA ALA A 30 44.92 32.61 13.19
C ALA A 30 43.59 33.40 13.15
N ALA A 31 42.58 32.83 12.49
CA ALA A 31 41.27 33.43 12.31
C ALA A 31 40.19 32.49 12.83
N SER A 32 39.31 33.06 13.64
CA SER A 32 38.01 32.55 14.12
C SER A 32 37.45 31.37 13.33
N ALA A 33 37.03 30.32 14.04
CA ALA A 33 36.38 29.09 13.57
C ALA A 33 35.59 29.26 12.26
N LYS A 34 36.29 29.18 11.11
CA LYS A 34 35.64 29.09 9.80
C LYS A 34 35.09 27.67 9.68
N THR A 35 33.78 27.57 9.52
CA THR A 35 33.06 26.31 9.42
C THR A 35 33.63 25.45 8.29
N ILE A 36 34.18 24.28 8.63
CA ILE A 36 34.85 23.37 7.68
C ILE A 36 33.80 22.81 6.69
N SER A 37 34.05 23.01 5.39
CA SER A 37 33.20 22.59 4.26
C SER A 37 33.89 21.55 3.38
N ALA A 38 33.13 20.91 2.48
CA ALA A 38 33.66 19.83 1.64
C ALA A 38 34.84 20.28 0.74
N LYS A 39 34.80 21.53 0.25
CA LYS A 39 35.87 22.14 -0.56
C LYS A 39 37.16 22.38 0.20
N SER A 40 37.09 22.44 1.53
CA SER A 40 38.25 22.71 2.40
C SER A 40 38.91 21.42 2.92
N LEU A 41 38.32 20.26 2.68
CA LEU A 41 38.87 18.97 3.13
C LEU A 41 40.19 18.66 2.44
N ARG A 42 41.19 18.30 3.26
CA ARG A 42 42.53 17.92 2.81
C ARG A 42 43.20 17.02 3.85
N PRO A 43 44.11 16.12 3.44
CA PRO A 43 44.87 15.28 4.38
C PRO A 43 45.56 16.12 5.47
N GLY A 44 45.53 15.62 6.70
CA GLY A 44 46.06 16.27 7.91
C GLY A 44 45.05 17.12 8.68
N LEU A 45 43.84 17.36 8.14
CA LEU A 45 42.81 18.15 8.82
C LEU A 45 42.11 17.33 9.92
N ARG A 46 41.89 17.96 11.09
CA ARG A 46 40.96 17.47 12.14
C ARG A 46 39.66 18.25 12.02
N VAL A 47 38.55 17.53 11.92
CA VAL A 47 37.20 18.09 11.85
C VAL A 47 36.43 17.62 13.08
N GLU A 48 36.13 18.56 13.97
CA GLU A 48 35.29 18.32 15.15
C GLU A 48 33.81 18.51 14.80
N ASN A 49 32.93 17.86 15.55
CA ASN A 49 31.47 17.97 15.39
C ASN A 49 30.93 17.56 14.01
N ALA A 50 31.59 16.63 13.33
CA ALA A 50 31.03 16.02 12.13
C ALA A 50 29.97 14.97 12.54
N VAL A 51 28.94 14.74 11.73
CA VAL A 51 27.84 13.81 12.05
C VAL A 51 27.74 12.73 11.00
N VAL A 52 27.74 11.46 11.40
CA VAL A 52 27.54 10.35 10.46
C VAL A 52 26.07 10.35 10.00
N SER A 53 25.82 10.71 8.74
CA SER A 53 24.48 10.79 8.15
C SER A 53 24.00 9.45 7.58
N LYS A 54 24.93 8.61 7.09
CA LYS A 54 24.62 7.30 6.53
C LYS A 54 25.80 6.33 6.66
N VAL A 55 25.52 5.09 7.03
CA VAL A 55 26.45 3.96 6.93
C VAL A 55 26.19 3.21 5.63
N VAL A 56 27.16 3.26 4.72
CA VAL A 56 27.11 2.57 3.42
C VAL A 56 27.60 1.14 3.57
N SER A 57 28.77 0.98 4.18
CA SER A 57 29.38 -0.29 4.58
C SER A 57 30.12 -0.09 5.92
N VAL A 58 30.68 -1.14 6.50
CA VAL A 58 31.43 -1.04 7.76
C VAL A 58 32.65 -0.10 7.67
N ASP A 59 33.15 0.16 6.47
CA ASP A 59 34.29 1.02 6.20
C ASP A 59 33.93 2.28 5.41
N THR A 60 32.70 2.46 4.94
CA THR A 60 32.28 3.62 4.13
C THR A 60 31.08 4.34 4.75
N TYR A 61 31.19 5.67 4.87
CA TYR A 61 30.23 6.51 5.56
C TYR A 61 29.95 7.79 4.78
N ASN A 62 28.71 8.28 4.84
CA ASN A 62 28.42 9.68 4.54
C ASN A 62 28.47 10.45 5.85
N VAL A 63 29.17 11.58 5.82
CA VAL A 63 29.37 12.44 6.96
C VAL A 63 28.91 13.83 6.61
N ARG A 64 28.07 14.41 7.46
CA ARG A 64 27.72 15.82 7.43
C ARG A 64 28.78 16.62 8.17
N LEU A 65 29.43 17.52 7.47
CA LEU A 65 30.42 18.44 8.03
C LEU A 65 29.72 19.55 8.83
N PRO A 66 30.45 20.28 9.69
CA PRO A 66 29.88 21.40 10.45
C PRO A 66 29.23 22.47 9.57
N ALA A 67 29.67 22.63 8.32
CA ALA A 67 29.10 23.58 7.36
C ALA A 67 27.75 23.13 6.76
N GLY A 68 27.32 21.89 7.02
CA GLY A 68 26.09 21.31 6.49
C GLY A 68 26.29 20.41 5.28
N ASP A 69 27.41 20.53 4.56
CA ASP A 69 27.75 19.68 3.41
C ASP A 69 27.85 18.21 3.81
N GLU A 70 27.35 17.31 2.95
CA GLU A 70 27.56 15.88 3.09
C GLU A 70 28.67 15.38 2.17
N VAL A 71 29.57 14.56 2.70
CA VAL A 71 30.69 13.97 1.97
C VAL A 71 30.81 12.48 2.25
N THR A 72 31.08 11.70 1.22
CA THR A 72 31.35 10.27 1.33
C THR A 72 32.83 10.05 1.66
N VAL A 73 33.10 9.38 2.77
CA VAL A 73 34.44 9.07 3.27
C VAL A 73 34.61 7.58 3.50
N GLN A 74 35.85 7.10 3.50
CA GLN A 74 36.17 5.71 3.83
C GLN A 74 37.17 5.65 4.98
N LEU A 75 37.03 4.67 5.87
CA LEU A 75 37.99 4.46 6.94
C LEU A 75 39.36 4.08 6.37
N ALA A 76 40.40 4.79 6.81
CA ALA A 76 41.76 4.58 6.32
C ALA A 76 42.26 3.18 6.72
N SER A 77 43.00 2.53 5.81
CA SER A 77 43.61 1.21 6.02
C SER A 77 42.68 0.06 6.41
N LEU A 78 41.36 0.18 6.28
CA LEU A 78 40.43 -0.90 6.56
C LEU A 78 39.79 -1.46 5.29
N ARG A 79 39.50 -2.77 5.32
CA ARG A 79 38.69 -3.46 4.33
C ARG A 79 37.62 -4.28 5.02
N GLY A 80 36.37 -3.88 4.85
CA GLY A 80 35.22 -4.67 5.30
C GLY A 80 35.01 -5.94 4.47
N PRO A 81 34.25 -6.93 4.98
CA PRO A 81 33.81 -8.08 4.18
C PRO A 81 32.97 -7.62 2.99
N LYS A 82 33.14 -8.27 1.84
CA LYS A 82 32.39 -7.98 0.61
C LYS A 82 31.46 -9.15 0.25
N PRO A 83 30.33 -8.91 -0.44
CA PRO A 83 29.42 -9.98 -0.86
C PRO A 83 30.09 -11.07 -1.74
N ASN A 84 31.09 -10.68 -2.53
CA ASN A 84 31.79 -11.57 -3.47
C ASN A 84 33.07 -12.19 -2.88
N ASP A 85 33.35 -11.98 -1.59
CA ASP A 85 34.52 -12.54 -0.93
C ASP A 85 34.24 -13.99 -0.51
N THR A 86 35.09 -14.91 -0.97
CA THR A 86 34.96 -16.35 -0.74
C THR A 86 36.00 -16.91 0.23
N THR A 87 36.80 -16.04 0.86
CA THR A 87 37.91 -16.46 1.75
C THR A 87 37.44 -17.24 2.97
N LEU A 88 36.25 -16.93 3.50
CA LEU A 88 35.71 -17.54 4.72
C LEU A 88 34.61 -18.57 4.45
N THR A 89 33.84 -18.37 3.37
CA THR A 89 32.78 -19.29 2.96
C THR A 89 32.51 -19.15 1.47
N SER A 90 32.24 -20.27 0.80
CA SER A 90 31.73 -20.28 -0.57
C SER A 90 30.21 -20.07 -0.62
N ASN A 91 29.52 -20.12 0.52
CA ASN A 91 28.09 -19.88 0.59
C ASN A 91 27.80 -18.38 0.57
N SER A 92 27.35 -17.88 -0.59
CA SER A 92 27.02 -16.46 -0.79
C SER A 92 26.00 -15.92 0.21
N ALA A 93 25.04 -16.75 0.67
CA ALA A 93 24.04 -16.33 1.65
C ALA A 93 24.66 -16.08 3.03
N GLN A 94 25.56 -16.97 3.48
CA GLN A 94 26.30 -16.80 4.73
C GLN A 94 27.23 -15.59 4.66
N GLN A 95 27.92 -15.40 3.53
CA GLN A 95 28.77 -14.25 3.31
C GLN A 95 27.98 -12.93 3.37
N GLN A 96 26.79 -12.91 2.77
CA GLN A 96 25.92 -11.73 2.81
C GLN A 96 25.47 -11.40 4.24
N VAL A 97 25.22 -12.40 5.09
CA VAL A 97 24.90 -12.18 6.51
C VAL A 97 26.10 -11.58 7.25
N LEU A 98 27.33 -12.04 6.99
CA LEU A 98 28.53 -11.46 7.59
C LEU A 98 28.69 -9.98 7.22
N VAL A 99 28.46 -9.63 5.96
CA VAL A 99 28.46 -8.23 5.47
C VAL A 99 27.41 -7.40 6.21
N GLN A 100 26.20 -7.94 6.39
CA GLN A 100 25.14 -7.27 7.14
C GLN A 100 25.51 -7.10 8.62
N MET A 101 26.14 -8.10 9.26
CA MET A 101 26.60 -8.01 10.65
C MET A 101 27.62 -6.89 10.83
N ALA A 102 28.60 -6.80 9.93
CA ALA A 102 29.59 -5.73 9.94
C ALA A 102 28.93 -4.35 9.78
N ARG A 103 27.98 -4.22 8.84
CA ARG A 103 27.25 -2.96 8.61
C ARG A 103 26.36 -2.58 9.81
N GLU A 104 25.67 -3.53 10.43
CA GLU A 104 24.84 -3.28 11.61
C GLU A 104 25.67 -2.94 12.85
N PHE A 105 26.85 -3.54 13.01
CA PHE A 105 27.80 -3.11 14.03
C PHE A 105 28.16 -1.64 13.84
N ALA A 106 28.56 -1.26 12.63
CA ALA A 106 28.89 0.12 12.29
C ALA A 106 27.71 1.08 12.54
N ARG A 107 26.51 0.73 12.08
CA ARG A 107 25.28 1.51 12.25
C ARG A 107 24.99 1.78 13.73
N ASN A 108 24.96 0.74 14.57
CA ASN A 108 24.63 0.89 15.99
C ASN A 108 25.63 1.77 16.77
N HIS A 109 26.89 1.85 16.31
CA HIS A 109 27.94 2.62 16.98
C HIS A 109 28.12 4.02 16.42
N ALA A 110 27.82 4.27 15.14
CA ALA A 110 28.18 5.52 14.48
C ALA A 110 26.99 6.38 14.03
N ILE A 111 25.85 5.79 13.61
CA ILE A 111 24.79 6.55 12.95
C ILE A 111 24.25 7.68 13.82
N GLY A 112 24.16 8.89 13.25
CA GLY A 112 23.64 10.08 13.92
C GLY A 112 24.47 10.60 15.09
N ARG A 113 25.64 10.00 15.39
CA ARG A 113 26.55 10.47 16.45
C ARG A 113 27.50 11.54 15.92
N ASN A 114 27.87 12.45 16.81
CA ASN A 114 28.96 13.39 16.57
C ASN A 114 30.29 12.63 16.66
N VAL A 115 31.12 12.78 15.63
CA VAL A 115 32.45 12.19 15.52
C VAL A 115 33.49 13.30 15.39
N THR A 116 34.67 13.03 15.93
CA THR A 116 35.86 13.77 15.52
C THR A 116 36.52 13.01 14.39
N MET A 117 36.59 13.64 13.21
CA MET A 117 37.11 13.04 12.00
C MET A 117 38.51 13.56 11.71
N HIS A 118 39.46 12.66 11.48
CA HIS A 118 40.81 12.97 11.02
C HIS A 118 40.95 12.55 9.56
N VAL A 119 41.38 13.45 8.68
CA VAL A 119 41.63 13.11 7.27
C VAL A 119 43.05 12.58 7.13
N ASP A 120 43.21 11.27 7.02
CA ASP A 120 44.53 10.63 6.93
C ASP A 120 45.14 10.73 5.53
N GLY A 121 44.29 10.70 4.49
CA GLY A 121 44.73 10.65 3.11
C GLY A 121 43.62 10.87 2.10
N PHE A 122 43.99 10.78 0.83
CA PHE A 122 43.07 10.88 -0.30
C PHE A 122 43.44 9.83 -1.33
N ARG A 123 42.47 8.97 -1.67
CA ARG A 123 42.60 8.01 -2.77
C ARG A 123 42.06 8.66 -4.04
N GLN A 124 42.89 8.69 -5.09
CA GLN A 124 42.47 9.14 -6.42
C GLN A 124 41.52 8.11 -7.04
N ALA A 125 40.68 8.57 -7.97
CA ALA A 125 39.84 7.65 -8.74
C ALA A 125 40.71 6.69 -9.54
N ASN A 126 40.26 5.44 -9.64
CA ASN A 126 40.84 4.43 -10.50
C ASN A 126 39.69 3.70 -11.17
N ASP A 127 39.45 4.06 -12.44
CA ASP A 127 38.31 3.55 -13.22
C ASP A 127 38.47 2.07 -13.55
N ASP A 128 39.70 1.60 -13.79
CA ASP A 128 40.01 0.19 -14.09
C ASP A 128 39.63 -0.74 -12.93
N LEU A 129 39.77 -0.27 -11.69
CA LEU A 129 39.43 -1.00 -10.47
C LEU A 129 38.06 -0.63 -9.90
N ASN A 130 37.31 0.24 -10.60
CA ASN A 130 36.03 0.78 -10.16
C ASN A 130 36.10 1.38 -8.74
N LEU A 131 37.17 2.13 -8.46
CA LEU A 131 37.42 2.79 -7.19
C LEU A 131 37.20 4.30 -7.34
N PRO A 132 36.13 4.88 -6.78
CA PRO A 132 35.93 6.32 -6.84
C PRO A 132 36.94 7.06 -5.97
N ALA A 133 37.20 8.33 -6.32
CA ALA A 133 38.01 9.20 -5.48
C ALA A 133 37.36 9.38 -4.10
N ARG A 134 38.13 9.19 -3.02
CA ARG A 134 37.62 9.26 -1.65
C ARG A 134 38.64 9.80 -0.66
N PHE A 135 38.14 10.60 0.29
CA PHE A 135 38.90 10.92 1.50
C PHE A 135 38.97 9.69 2.40
N LEU A 136 40.17 9.41 2.88
CA LEU A 136 40.46 8.34 3.82
C LEU A 136 40.60 8.96 5.21
N VAL A 137 39.85 8.43 6.17
CA VAL A 137 39.66 9.07 7.47
C VAL A 137 39.74 8.10 8.64
N SER A 138 40.05 8.62 9.81
CA SER A 138 39.89 7.97 11.11
C SER A 138 38.82 8.70 11.90
N PHE A 139 37.92 7.94 12.53
CA PHE A 139 36.90 8.49 13.42
C PHE A 139 37.26 8.23 14.87
N GLU A 140 37.14 9.27 15.68
CA GLU A 140 37.18 9.18 17.13
C GLU A 140 35.75 9.31 17.67
N LEU A 141 35.28 8.24 18.33
CA LEU A 141 33.95 8.10 18.91
C LEU A 141 34.10 7.83 20.42
N GLY A 142 33.68 8.78 21.26
CA GLY A 142 33.78 8.64 22.72
C GLY A 142 35.22 8.47 23.21
N GLY A 143 36.18 9.18 22.60
CA GLY A 143 37.61 9.12 22.96
C GLY A 143 38.34 7.87 22.49
N LYS A 144 37.72 7.03 21.67
CA LYS A 144 38.32 5.81 21.10
C LYS A 144 38.29 5.85 19.58
N ASP A 145 39.34 5.33 18.95
CA ASP A 145 39.37 5.18 17.50
C ASP A 145 38.38 4.07 17.06
N PHE A 146 37.53 4.40 16.10
CA PHE A 146 36.47 3.51 15.65
C PHE A 146 37.00 2.38 14.77
N SER A 147 38.07 2.62 14.02
CA SER A 147 38.72 1.60 13.18
C SER A 147 39.27 0.48 14.07
N GLU A 148 39.86 0.81 15.22
CA GLU A 148 40.31 -0.17 16.22
C GLU A 148 39.14 -1.01 16.78
N GLN A 149 37.98 -0.39 17.03
CA GLN A 149 36.78 -1.10 17.47
C GLN A 149 36.27 -2.08 16.41
N ILE A 150 36.26 -1.67 15.14
CA ILE A 150 35.81 -2.53 14.04
C ILE A 150 36.71 -3.76 13.89
N VAL A 151 38.04 -3.58 13.90
CA VAL A 151 38.99 -4.68 13.75
C VAL A 151 38.94 -5.61 14.97
N SER A 152 38.91 -5.06 16.20
CA SER A 152 38.84 -5.86 17.44
C SER A 152 37.55 -6.70 17.56
N HIS A 153 36.49 -6.36 16.85
CA HIS A 153 35.26 -7.14 16.75
C HIS A 153 35.21 -8.08 15.53
N GLY A 154 36.27 -8.09 14.70
CA GLY A 154 36.37 -8.94 13.54
C GLY A 154 35.50 -8.51 12.37
N PHE A 155 35.17 -7.23 12.24
CA PHE A 155 34.32 -6.74 11.15
C PHE A 155 35.07 -6.08 10.01
N ALA A 156 36.40 -6.00 10.07
CA ALA A 156 37.26 -5.60 8.95
C ALA A 156 38.66 -6.20 9.09
N THR A 157 39.35 -6.35 7.96
CA THR A 157 40.79 -6.66 7.88
C THR A 157 41.58 -5.38 7.61
N VAL A 158 42.89 -5.43 7.89
CA VAL A 158 43.78 -4.28 7.74
C VAL A 158 44.51 -4.34 6.40
N ILE A 159 44.43 -3.25 5.64
CA ILE A 159 45.11 -3.12 4.35
C ILE A 159 46.61 -2.99 4.59
N LYS A 160 47.40 -3.83 3.92
CA LYS A 160 48.86 -3.71 3.86
C LYS A 160 49.24 -2.66 2.82
N HIS A 161 49.97 -1.62 3.23
CA HIS A 161 50.40 -0.54 2.36
C HIS A 161 51.83 -0.77 1.85
N ASN A 162 52.05 -0.49 0.57
CA ASN A 162 53.38 -0.45 -0.04
C ASN A 162 53.85 1.01 -0.20
N LYS A 163 54.99 1.26 -0.85
CA LYS A 163 55.50 2.63 -1.06
C LYS A 163 54.52 3.52 -1.85
N GLN A 164 53.76 2.95 -2.79
CA GLN A 164 52.82 3.69 -3.65
C GLN A 164 51.54 4.10 -2.91
N THR A 165 51.07 3.26 -1.97
CA THR A 165 49.86 3.53 -1.17
C THR A 165 50.17 4.06 0.23
N ALA A 166 51.41 4.48 0.48
CA ALA A 166 51.85 4.94 1.80
C ALA A 166 51.12 6.20 2.29
N ASN A 167 50.64 7.03 1.35
CA ASN A 167 49.82 8.23 1.59
C ASN A 167 48.36 7.91 1.97
N GLU A 168 47.89 6.67 1.75
CA GLU A 168 46.54 6.21 2.11
C GLU A 168 46.46 5.58 3.50
N ARG A 169 47.61 5.43 4.16
CA ARG A 169 47.72 4.67 5.41
C ARG A 169 47.24 5.50 6.61
N ALA A 170 46.42 4.87 7.45
CA ALA A 170 45.90 5.41 8.71
C ALA A 170 47.01 5.84 9.67
N LEU A 171 46.72 6.83 10.53
CA LEU A 171 47.66 7.30 11.56
C LEU A 171 48.01 6.23 12.60
N ASN A 172 47.06 5.37 12.95
CA ASN A 172 47.20 4.27 13.92
C ASN A 172 47.43 2.90 13.25
N TRP A 173 47.94 2.87 12.01
CA TRP A 173 48.10 1.63 11.25
C TRP A 173 48.85 0.52 11.98
N ASP A 174 49.96 0.84 12.66
CA ASP A 174 50.74 -0.14 13.42
C ASP A 174 49.87 -0.82 14.51
N ARG A 175 49.01 -0.04 15.17
CA ARG A 175 48.07 -0.55 16.19
C ARG A 175 46.96 -1.40 15.56
N LEU A 176 46.44 -1.00 14.39
CA LEU A 176 45.46 -1.80 13.66
C LEU A 176 46.03 -3.17 13.28
N VAL A 177 47.28 -3.23 12.81
CA VAL A 177 47.96 -4.49 12.48
C VAL A 177 48.12 -5.38 13.73
N GLU A 178 48.51 -4.79 14.86
CA GLU A 178 48.61 -5.51 16.13
C GLU A 178 47.27 -6.14 16.54
N ILE A 179 46.19 -5.35 16.53
CA ILE A 179 44.83 -5.83 16.85
C ILE A 179 44.39 -6.93 15.87
N GLU A 180 44.69 -6.78 14.57
CA GLU A 180 44.38 -7.81 13.57
C GLU A 180 45.08 -9.14 13.89
N GLU A 181 46.37 -9.12 14.21
CA GLU A 181 47.12 -10.33 14.57
C GLU A 181 46.61 -10.98 15.87
N GLU A 182 46.20 -10.17 16.86
CA GLU A 182 45.52 -10.68 18.06
C GLU A 182 44.20 -11.39 17.70
N GLN A 183 43.36 -10.81 16.84
CA GLN A 183 42.10 -11.42 16.45
C GLN A 183 42.28 -12.66 15.58
N LYS A 184 43.27 -12.68 14.67
CA LYS A 184 43.64 -13.88 13.90
C LYS A 184 44.07 -15.02 14.80
N LYS A 185 44.92 -14.76 15.81
CA LYS A 185 45.35 -15.75 16.81
C LYS A 185 44.16 -16.26 17.63
N ALA A 186 43.25 -15.38 18.01
CA ALA A 186 42.07 -15.76 18.77
C ALA A 186 41.09 -16.60 17.94
N GLY A 187 40.95 -16.34 16.64
CA GLY A 187 40.18 -17.17 15.72
C GLY A 187 38.66 -17.17 15.96
N LYS A 188 38.13 -16.21 16.73
CA LYS A 188 36.80 -16.28 17.36
C LYS A 188 35.74 -15.32 16.81
N LYS A 189 36.11 -14.38 15.95
CA LYS A 189 35.21 -13.28 15.57
C LYS A 189 35.20 -13.00 14.09
N GLY A 190 33.99 -12.81 13.54
CA GLY A 190 33.73 -12.28 12.21
C GLY A 190 34.67 -12.80 11.13
N VAL A 191 35.39 -11.90 10.47
CA VAL A 191 36.31 -12.20 9.36
C VAL A 191 37.56 -12.99 9.77
N PHE A 192 37.80 -13.17 11.06
CA PHE A 192 38.93 -13.91 11.60
C PHE A 192 38.52 -15.27 12.18
N TYR A 193 37.26 -15.67 12.00
CA TYR A 193 36.77 -16.92 12.57
C TYR A 193 37.36 -18.15 11.87
N GLN A 194 37.86 -19.13 12.64
CA GLN A 194 38.57 -20.31 12.13
C GLN A 194 37.72 -21.59 12.08
N GLY A 195 36.40 -21.50 12.27
CA GLY A 195 35.48 -22.64 12.21
C GLY A 195 34.35 -22.44 11.20
N ASP A 196 33.30 -23.26 11.33
CA ASP A 196 32.06 -23.08 10.57
C ASP A 196 31.38 -21.76 10.92
N ILE A 197 31.43 -20.82 9.96
CA ILE A 197 30.92 -19.45 10.10
C ILE A 197 29.46 -19.41 10.57
N SER A 198 28.66 -20.44 10.27
CA SER A 198 27.26 -20.56 10.70
C SER A 198 27.09 -20.43 12.21
N LYS A 199 28.12 -20.76 13.00
CA LYS A 199 28.11 -20.67 14.47
C LYS A 199 28.22 -19.25 15.02
N ILE A 200 28.68 -18.29 14.21
CA ILE A 200 28.83 -16.89 14.62
C ILE A 200 27.83 -15.94 13.94
N LEU A 201 27.05 -16.44 12.97
CA LEU A 201 26.01 -15.66 12.33
C LEU A 201 24.83 -15.46 13.30
N THR A 202 24.55 -14.20 13.62
CA THR A 202 23.47 -13.81 14.56
C THR A 202 22.22 -13.27 13.86
N MET A 203 22.23 -13.27 12.52
CA MET A 203 21.14 -12.82 11.67
C MET A 203 20.77 -13.90 10.66
N GLY A 204 19.50 -13.94 10.26
CA GLY A 204 19.01 -14.88 9.26
C GLY A 204 19.41 -14.47 7.84
N ALA A 205 19.79 -15.45 7.00
CA ALA A 205 20.10 -15.19 5.59
C ALA A 205 18.87 -14.83 4.76
N ARG A 206 17.68 -15.26 5.20
CA ARG A 206 16.41 -14.95 4.55
C ARG A 206 15.82 -13.69 5.16
N VAL A 207 15.56 -12.70 4.30
CA VAL A 207 14.80 -11.51 4.67
C VAL A 207 13.35 -11.70 4.23
N VAL A 208 12.41 -11.54 5.16
CA VAL A 208 10.97 -11.58 4.92
C VAL A 208 10.43 -10.17 4.80
N ASN A 209 9.71 -9.88 3.72
CA ASN A 209 8.96 -8.62 3.58
C ASN A 209 7.51 -8.83 4.04
N ALA A 210 7.17 -8.31 5.22
CA ALA A 210 5.80 -8.37 5.75
C ALA A 210 4.81 -7.54 4.91
N SER A 211 5.30 -6.55 4.15
CA SER A 211 4.51 -5.69 3.26
C SER A 211 4.58 -6.09 1.79
N GLU A 212 4.91 -7.35 1.49
CA GLU A 212 4.98 -7.85 0.09
C GLU A 212 3.61 -7.84 -0.60
N SER A 213 2.55 -8.16 0.15
CA SER A 213 1.17 -8.15 -0.33
C SER A 213 0.22 -7.93 0.83
N GLN A 214 -1.02 -7.55 0.53
CA GLN A 214 -2.08 -7.43 1.53
C GLN A 214 -2.28 -8.73 2.33
N THR A 215 -2.28 -9.88 1.64
CA THR A 215 -2.43 -11.20 2.29
C THR A 215 -1.28 -11.47 3.26
N LYS A 216 -0.05 -11.14 2.88
CA LYS A 216 1.13 -11.31 3.75
C LYS A 216 1.06 -10.36 4.95
N ALA A 217 0.70 -9.09 4.74
CA ALA A 217 0.59 -8.12 5.82
C ALA A 217 -0.40 -8.57 6.90
N LYS A 218 -1.55 -9.13 6.50
CA LYS A 218 -2.55 -9.70 7.42
C LYS A 218 -1.99 -10.80 8.33
N THR A 219 -1.02 -11.60 7.87
CA THR A 219 -0.42 -12.64 8.72
C THR A 219 0.45 -12.07 9.85
N PHE A 220 0.99 -10.85 9.68
CA PHE A 220 1.80 -10.18 10.70
C PHE A 220 0.99 -9.20 11.56
N PHE A 221 -0.06 -8.61 10.99
CA PHE A 221 -0.85 -7.53 11.60
C PHE A 221 -1.28 -7.85 13.03
N ASN A 222 -1.98 -8.96 13.24
CA ASN A 222 -2.48 -9.34 14.57
C ASN A 222 -1.36 -9.48 15.61
N GLY A 223 -0.17 -9.92 15.18
CA GLY A 223 1.00 -10.05 16.04
C GLY A 223 1.59 -8.70 16.43
N PHE A 224 1.74 -7.79 15.46
CA PHE A 224 2.25 -6.44 15.73
C PHE A 224 1.26 -5.61 16.55
N GLN A 225 -0.03 -5.66 16.23
CA GLN A 225 -1.06 -4.93 16.97
C GLN A 225 -1.12 -5.35 18.44
N LYS A 226 -1.08 -6.66 18.73
CA LYS A 226 -1.09 -7.18 20.11
C LYS A 226 0.15 -6.81 20.92
N LYS A 227 1.32 -6.75 20.28
CA LYS A 227 2.57 -6.33 20.93
C LYS A 227 2.61 -4.83 21.22
N GLY A 228 1.77 -4.04 20.56
CA GLY A 228 1.74 -2.59 20.72
C GLY A 228 3.01 -1.95 20.18
N ARG A 229 3.71 -1.20 21.03
CA ARG A 229 4.92 -0.47 20.66
C ARG A 229 6.11 -1.42 20.50
N MET A 230 6.55 -1.57 19.27
CA MET A 230 7.59 -2.48 18.81
C MET A 230 8.95 -1.78 18.71
N ALA A 231 9.99 -2.41 19.23
CA ALA A 231 11.38 -1.96 19.11
C ALA A 231 12.22 -2.93 18.24
N GLY A 232 13.49 -2.57 18.01
CA GLY A 232 14.44 -3.41 17.25
C GLY A 232 14.46 -3.15 15.74
N PHE A 233 13.66 -2.20 15.27
CA PHE A 233 13.64 -1.76 13.88
C PHE A 233 14.42 -0.46 13.69
N HIS A 234 14.95 -0.26 12.48
CA HIS A 234 15.47 1.02 12.05
C HIS A 234 14.86 1.44 10.71
N VAL A 235 14.89 2.73 10.41
CA VAL A 235 14.41 3.23 9.10
C VAL A 235 15.43 2.85 8.03
N GLU A 236 15.05 1.95 7.13
CA GLU A 236 15.89 1.55 6.00
C GLU A 236 15.78 2.56 4.85
N TYR A 237 14.58 3.07 4.61
CA TYR A 237 14.28 3.95 3.50
C TYR A 237 13.04 4.80 3.78
N VAL A 238 13.03 6.04 3.29
CA VAL A 238 11.88 6.95 3.35
C VAL A 238 11.34 7.10 1.94
N SER A 239 10.08 6.70 1.71
CA SER A 239 9.47 6.70 0.38
C SER A 239 8.53 7.88 0.13
N ALA A 240 7.96 8.46 1.18
CA ALA A 240 7.10 9.64 1.15
C ALA A 240 7.11 10.30 2.54
N GLY A 241 6.62 11.55 2.64
CA GLY A 241 6.48 12.25 3.92
C GLY A 241 5.61 11.51 4.95
N ASN A 242 4.74 10.60 4.49
CA ASN A 242 3.91 9.75 5.34
C ASN A 242 4.24 8.25 5.22
N ARG A 243 5.36 7.85 4.59
CA ARG A 243 5.63 6.42 4.34
C ARG A 243 7.11 6.09 4.49
N VAL A 244 7.42 5.18 5.42
CA VAL A 244 8.78 4.72 5.73
C VAL A 244 8.88 3.20 5.66
N LYS A 245 10.04 2.69 5.24
CA LYS A 245 10.37 1.26 5.29
C LYS A 245 11.22 0.99 6.52
N LEU A 246 10.79 0.04 7.34
CA LEU A 246 11.46 -0.38 8.55
C LEU A 246 12.10 -1.74 8.35
N PHE A 247 13.28 -1.94 8.93
CA PHE A 247 14.00 -3.20 8.90
C PHE A 247 14.48 -3.61 10.30
N ASN A 248 14.22 -4.85 10.67
CA ASN A 248 14.83 -5.52 11.82
C ASN A 248 15.84 -6.53 11.32
N ALA A 249 17.12 -6.24 11.53
CA ALA A 249 18.22 -7.05 11.03
C ALA A 249 18.32 -8.41 11.76
N LYS A 250 18.02 -8.45 13.06
CA LYS A 250 18.05 -9.69 13.86
C LYS A 250 16.95 -10.66 13.43
N GLU A 251 15.74 -10.16 13.25
CA GLU A 251 14.57 -10.96 12.82
C GLU A 251 14.52 -11.17 11.30
N GLY A 252 15.40 -10.52 10.53
CA GLY A 252 15.36 -10.56 9.06
C GLY A 252 14.01 -10.09 8.50
N THR A 253 13.36 -9.12 9.13
CA THR A 253 11.98 -8.72 8.77
C THR A 253 11.92 -7.26 8.32
N LYS A 254 11.30 -7.03 7.17
CA LYS A 254 11.04 -5.71 6.58
C LYS A 254 9.55 -5.43 6.55
N LEU A 255 9.17 -4.18 6.75
CA LEU A 255 7.79 -3.74 6.56
C LEU A 255 7.73 -2.28 6.10
N THR A 256 6.62 -1.91 5.49
CA THR A 256 6.31 -0.52 5.15
C THR A 256 5.31 0.02 6.16
N LEU A 257 5.69 1.07 6.87
CA LEU A 257 4.83 1.81 7.79
C LEU A 257 4.31 3.07 7.09
N VAL A 258 3.00 3.19 7.04
CA VAL A 258 2.26 4.40 6.68
C VAL A 258 1.97 5.16 7.96
N LEU A 259 2.47 6.38 8.04
CA LEU A 259 2.32 7.26 9.18
C LEU A 259 0.86 7.73 9.26
N GLY A 260 0.10 7.15 10.18
CA GLY A 260 -1.33 7.35 10.28
C GLY A 260 -1.69 8.79 10.67
N GLY A 261 -2.79 9.29 10.11
CA GLY A 261 -3.28 10.67 10.29
C GLY A 261 -2.69 11.71 9.34
N LEU A 262 -1.71 11.35 8.51
CA LEU A 262 -1.07 12.27 7.55
C LEU A 262 -1.56 12.04 6.13
N ALA A 263 -1.76 13.14 5.40
CA ALA A 263 -2.02 13.10 3.97
C ALA A 263 -0.80 12.59 3.20
N ASN A 264 -1.04 12.04 2.01
CA ASN A 264 0.03 11.61 1.13
C ASN A 264 0.64 12.80 0.40
N SER A 265 1.71 13.37 0.96
CA SER A 265 2.49 14.42 0.32
C SER A 265 3.82 13.87 -0.19
N ARG A 266 4.19 14.28 -1.41
CA ARG A 266 5.52 14.04 -1.99
C ARG A 266 6.46 15.24 -1.85
N ALA A 267 6.17 16.17 -0.94
CA ALA A 267 7.01 17.34 -0.72
C ALA A 267 8.46 16.93 -0.39
N GLU A 268 9.43 17.42 -1.18
CA GLU A 268 10.85 17.09 -1.02
C GLU A 268 11.37 17.45 0.37
N ASP A 269 10.94 18.59 0.93
CA ASP A 269 11.30 19.05 2.27
C ASP A 269 10.98 18.01 3.37
N SER A 270 9.84 17.30 3.23
CA SER A 270 9.43 16.27 4.19
C SER A 270 10.33 15.03 4.11
N LEU A 271 10.76 14.66 2.90
CA LEU A 271 11.67 13.54 2.66
C LEU A 271 13.06 13.85 3.21
N ASP A 272 13.57 15.06 2.95
CA ASP A 272 14.86 15.50 3.44
C ASP A 272 14.88 15.56 4.96
N TYR A 273 13.80 16.06 5.57
CA TYR A 273 13.66 16.07 7.02
C TYR A 273 13.71 14.65 7.62
N LEU A 274 12.90 13.73 7.08
CA LEU A 274 12.84 12.35 7.55
C LEU A 274 14.16 11.62 7.33
N ASN A 275 14.80 11.80 6.18
CA ASN A 275 16.11 11.20 5.89
C ASN A 275 17.16 11.73 6.86
N ARG A 276 17.19 13.04 7.09
CA ARG A 276 18.15 13.69 8.01
C ARG A 276 17.97 13.23 9.46
N LYS A 277 16.73 13.09 9.91
CA LYS A 277 16.43 12.86 11.33
C LYS A 277 16.26 11.38 11.71
N TYR A 278 15.84 10.51 10.79
CA TYR A 278 15.47 9.13 11.13
C TYR A 278 16.16 8.03 10.29
N LEU A 279 16.74 8.34 9.13
CA LEU A 279 17.39 7.32 8.28
C LEU A 279 18.44 6.53 9.07
N GLN A 280 18.35 5.19 9.00
CA GLN A 280 19.19 4.21 9.68
C GLN A 280 19.21 4.31 11.22
N ARG A 281 18.38 5.16 11.82
CA ARG A 281 18.27 5.25 13.28
C ARG A 281 17.27 4.24 13.80
N ASN A 282 17.55 3.74 15.00
CA ASN A 282 16.62 2.87 15.70
C ASN A 282 15.37 3.67 16.02
N VAL A 283 14.22 3.09 15.73
CA VAL A 283 12.90 3.68 15.94
C VAL A 283 12.01 2.66 16.60
N GLU A 284 10.92 3.14 17.16
CA GLU A 284 9.83 2.29 17.61
C GLU A 284 8.58 2.62 16.82
N PHE A 285 7.67 1.68 16.71
CA PHE A 285 6.41 1.90 16.02
C PHE A 285 5.31 1.05 16.62
N GLU A 286 4.07 1.44 16.42
CA GLU A 286 2.90 0.60 16.67
C GLU A 286 2.02 0.61 15.43
N VAL A 287 1.22 -0.44 15.24
CA VAL A 287 0.32 -0.56 14.09
C VAL A 287 -1.10 -0.82 14.59
N TYR A 288 -2.06 -0.23 13.90
CA TYR A 288 -3.48 -0.37 14.24
C TYR A 288 -4.36 -0.67 13.02
N ASP A 289 -3.86 -0.51 11.79
CA ASP A 289 -4.56 -0.94 10.58
C ASP A 289 -3.58 -1.32 9.43
N THR A 290 -4.10 -1.73 8.28
CA THR A 290 -3.34 -2.05 7.05
C THR A 290 -4.01 -1.47 5.80
N ASP A 291 -3.22 -0.99 4.84
CA ASP A 291 -3.73 -0.51 3.55
C ASP A 291 -4.02 -1.68 2.57
N LYS A 292 -4.63 -1.36 1.42
CA LYS A 292 -5.00 -2.36 0.39
C LYS A 292 -3.80 -2.99 -0.33
N VAL A 293 -2.58 -2.45 -0.17
CA VAL A 293 -1.36 -2.94 -0.83
C VAL A 293 -0.41 -3.66 0.13
N GLY A 294 -0.73 -3.70 1.43
CA GLY A 294 0.07 -4.38 2.46
C GLY A 294 0.99 -3.47 3.29
N GLY A 295 0.83 -2.15 3.20
CA GLY A 295 1.42 -1.21 4.15
C GLY A 295 0.70 -1.27 5.50
N PHE A 296 1.44 -1.13 6.59
CA PHE A 296 0.89 -1.07 7.94
C PHE A 296 0.62 0.39 8.30
N ILE A 297 -0.59 0.71 8.75
CA ILE A 297 -0.95 2.05 9.22
C ILE A 297 -0.71 2.13 10.72
N GLY A 298 0.06 3.13 11.15
CA GLY A 298 0.54 3.19 12.51
C GLY A 298 1.25 4.47 12.89
N ASN A 299 1.75 4.50 14.12
CA ASN A 299 2.53 5.61 14.66
C ASN A 299 4.01 5.26 14.72
N LEU A 300 4.86 6.21 14.33
CA LEU A 300 6.32 6.10 14.42
C LEU A 300 6.82 6.92 15.59
N TYR A 301 7.78 6.40 16.35
CA TYR A 301 8.39 7.04 17.49
C TYR A 301 9.91 7.12 17.30
N ALA A 302 10.50 8.26 17.66
CA ALA A 302 11.92 8.50 17.47
C ALA A 302 12.82 7.54 18.26
N ASN A 303 12.38 7.12 19.44
CA ASN A 303 13.08 6.22 20.37
C ASN A 303 12.11 5.76 21.48
N ALA A 304 12.58 4.97 22.45
CA ALA A 304 11.79 4.48 23.58
C ALA A 304 11.24 5.59 24.50
N GLN A 305 11.93 6.72 24.60
CA GLN A 305 11.55 7.83 25.48
C GLN A 305 10.55 8.80 24.84
N ALA A 306 10.30 8.68 23.53
CA ALA A 306 9.37 9.55 22.83
C ALA A 306 7.94 9.35 23.33
N THR A 307 7.33 10.44 23.81
CA THR A 307 5.92 10.47 24.29
C THR A 307 4.93 10.78 23.17
N LYS A 308 5.40 11.43 22.09
CA LYS A 308 4.62 11.79 20.91
C LYS A 308 5.16 11.10 19.67
N PRO A 309 4.30 10.79 18.69
CA PRO A 309 4.73 10.20 17.44
C PRO A 309 5.36 11.26 16.52
N VAL A 310 6.22 10.81 15.61
CA VAL A 310 6.93 11.64 14.62
C VAL A 310 5.96 12.46 13.77
N GLN A 311 4.74 11.98 13.56
CA GLN A 311 3.70 12.70 12.82
C GLN A 311 3.37 14.09 13.40
N VAL A 312 3.36 14.23 14.73
CA VAL A 312 3.10 15.52 15.39
C VAL A 312 4.20 16.52 15.01
N GLU A 313 5.45 16.09 15.07
CA GLU A 313 6.60 16.92 14.74
C GLU A 313 6.61 17.35 13.26
N LEU A 314 6.22 16.47 12.34
CA LEU A 314 6.13 16.81 10.92
C LEU A 314 5.06 17.87 10.64
N LEU A 315 3.92 17.77 11.34
CA LEU A 315 2.83 18.75 11.24
C LEU A 315 3.22 20.09 11.87
N GLU A 316 3.85 20.11 13.05
CA GLU A 316 4.29 21.35 13.73
C GLU A 316 5.29 22.17 12.90
N GLN A 317 6.05 21.52 12.02
CA GLN A 317 6.97 22.16 11.08
C GLN A 317 6.33 22.53 9.74
N GLY A 318 5.07 22.15 9.51
CA GLY A 318 4.36 22.37 8.25
C GLY A 318 4.95 21.61 7.08
N LEU A 319 5.58 20.45 7.31
CA LEU A 319 6.21 19.64 6.25
C LEU A 319 5.20 18.73 5.54
N VAL A 320 4.08 18.44 6.20
CA VAL A 320 2.98 17.59 5.74
C VAL A 320 1.66 18.21 6.18
N SER A 321 0.56 17.81 5.53
CA SER A 321 -0.80 18.12 5.96
C SER A 321 -1.48 16.90 6.59
N LEU A 322 -2.50 17.18 7.38
CA LEU A 322 -3.34 16.20 8.03
C LEU A 322 -4.31 15.57 7.01
N PHE A 323 -4.64 14.29 7.21
CA PHE A 323 -5.80 13.68 6.56
C PHE A 323 -6.88 13.47 7.62
N GLU A 324 -7.83 14.40 7.70
CA GLU A 324 -8.79 14.54 8.80
C GLU A 324 -9.49 13.22 9.16
N HIS A 325 -10.00 12.51 8.15
CA HIS A 325 -10.73 11.26 8.36
C HIS A 325 -9.87 10.18 9.07
N ALA A 326 -8.58 10.08 8.74
CA ALA A 326 -7.67 9.15 9.39
C ALA A 326 -7.07 9.69 10.69
N ALA A 327 -7.14 11.00 10.93
CA ALA A 327 -6.67 11.61 12.18
C ALA A 327 -7.63 11.33 13.34
N HIS A 328 -8.95 11.30 13.08
CA HIS A 328 -9.96 10.98 14.10
C HIS A 328 -9.84 9.56 14.67
N SER A 329 -9.38 8.60 13.86
CA SER A 329 -9.15 7.22 14.29
C SER A 329 -7.75 7.00 14.89
N ASN A 330 -6.88 8.02 14.87
CA ASN A 330 -5.56 7.95 15.49
C ASN A 330 -5.64 8.32 16.98
N LYS A 331 -5.00 7.52 17.85
CA LYS A 331 -4.85 7.79 19.29
C LYS A 331 -4.31 9.20 19.60
N PHE A 332 -3.51 9.78 18.71
CA PHE A 332 -2.94 11.12 18.86
C PHE A 332 -3.69 12.19 18.05
N GLY A 333 -4.91 11.93 17.60
CA GLY A 333 -5.68 12.83 16.75
C GLY A 333 -5.68 14.29 17.24
N ALA A 334 -5.99 14.51 18.52
CA ALA A 334 -6.01 15.86 19.11
C ALA A 334 -4.65 16.58 19.03
N ASP A 335 -3.54 15.88 19.27
CA ASP A 335 -2.19 16.45 19.13
C ASP A 335 -1.85 16.75 17.66
N LEU A 336 -2.32 15.91 16.72
CA LEU A 336 -2.09 16.11 15.28
C LEU A 336 -2.85 17.34 14.75
N PHE A 337 -4.13 17.49 15.13
CA PHE A 337 -4.92 18.69 14.78
C PHE A 337 -4.26 19.96 15.31
N LYS A 338 -3.87 19.95 16.60
CA LYS A 338 -3.20 21.09 17.23
C LYS A 338 -1.87 21.42 16.56
N ALA A 339 -1.10 20.41 16.16
CA ALA A 339 0.18 20.61 15.47
C ALA A 339 0.01 21.28 14.11
N GLU A 340 -1.00 20.86 13.32
CA GLU A 340 -1.28 21.49 12.04
C GLU A 340 -1.76 22.94 12.20
N GLU A 341 -2.65 23.20 13.16
CA GLU A 341 -3.14 24.55 13.47
C GLU A 341 -1.97 25.50 13.85
N GLN A 342 -1.02 25.01 14.65
CA GLN A 342 0.18 25.77 14.98
C GLN A 342 1.06 26.08 13.76
N ALA A 343 1.14 25.17 12.79
CA ALA A 343 1.91 25.40 11.57
C ALA A 343 1.20 26.36 10.61
N LYS A 344 -0.13 26.28 10.51
CA LYS A 344 -0.98 27.23 9.79
C LYS A 344 -0.83 28.65 10.35
N ASN A 345 -1.04 28.81 11.66
CA ASN A 345 -0.90 30.09 12.35
C ASN A 345 0.54 30.64 12.29
N GLY A 346 1.53 29.75 12.23
CA GLY A 346 2.94 30.10 12.10
C GLY A 346 3.43 30.28 10.67
N HIS A 347 2.57 30.14 9.66
CA HIS A 347 2.91 30.17 8.23
C HIS A 347 4.15 29.33 7.87
N LYS A 348 4.22 28.12 8.42
CA LYS A 348 5.39 27.24 8.28
C LYS A 348 5.26 26.28 7.10
N GLY A 349 6.38 26.02 6.43
CA GLY A 349 6.49 24.98 5.40
C GLY A 349 5.48 25.17 4.26
N ILE A 350 4.56 24.23 4.10
CA ILE A 350 3.50 24.27 3.08
C ILE A 350 2.43 25.34 3.36
N TRP A 351 2.40 25.91 4.56
CA TRP A 351 1.41 26.91 4.99
C TRP A 351 1.89 28.35 4.88
N LYS A 352 3.01 28.62 4.18
CA LYS A 352 3.55 29.98 4.01
C LYS A 352 2.51 30.96 3.46
N ASP A 353 1.73 30.50 2.49
CA ASP A 353 0.70 31.29 1.81
C ASP A 353 -0.72 30.96 2.29
N TYR A 354 -0.85 30.42 3.50
CA TYR A 354 -2.15 30.04 4.06
C TYR A 354 -3.05 31.26 4.28
N ASP A 355 -4.19 31.29 3.61
CA ASP A 355 -5.26 32.25 3.83
C ASP A 355 -6.48 31.54 4.44
N ALA A 356 -6.81 31.90 5.67
CA ALA A 356 -7.93 31.31 6.40
C ALA A 356 -9.29 31.60 5.74
N SER A 357 -9.44 32.76 5.09
CA SER A 357 -10.69 33.14 4.42
C SER A 357 -10.90 32.34 3.13
N ALA A 358 -9.84 32.12 2.36
CA ALA A 358 -9.90 31.31 1.15
C ALA A 358 -10.16 29.82 1.49
N ALA A 359 -9.48 29.29 2.51
CA ALA A 359 -9.67 27.91 2.94
C ALA A 359 -11.09 27.64 3.47
N GLN A 360 -11.71 28.61 4.16
CA GLN A 360 -13.09 28.49 4.62
C GLN A 360 -14.08 28.51 3.43
N ALA A 361 -13.85 29.38 2.44
CA ALA A 361 -14.70 29.45 1.25
C ALA A 361 -14.66 28.14 0.44
N GLU A 362 -13.49 27.52 0.28
CA GLU A 362 -13.36 26.21 -0.38
C GLU A 362 -14.06 25.10 0.40
N ALA A 363 -13.93 25.07 1.73
CA ALA A 363 -14.62 24.08 2.57
C ALA A 363 -16.15 24.22 2.51
N ASP A 364 -16.65 25.45 2.48
CA ASP A 364 -18.08 25.74 2.35
C ASP A 364 -18.60 25.31 0.96
N GLU A 365 -17.84 25.58 -0.11
CA GLU A 365 -18.17 25.14 -1.48
C GLU A 365 -18.17 23.62 -1.62
N GLU A 366 -17.18 22.92 -1.05
CA GLU A 366 -17.13 21.46 -1.06
C GLU A 366 -18.27 20.82 -0.24
N SER A 367 -18.62 21.43 0.90
CA SER A 367 -19.78 21.03 1.70
C SER A 367 -21.09 21.20 0.94
N LEU A 368 -21.26 22.32 0.23
CA LEU A 368 -22.43 22.56 -0.64
C LEU A 368 -22.50 21.53 -1.77
N ARG A 369 -21.38 21.23 -2.42
CA ARG A 369 -21.30 20.23 -3.48
C ARG A 369 -21.60 18.82 -2.98
N MET A 370 -21.10 18.43 -1.80
CA MET A 370 -21.42 17.13 -1.18
C MET A 370 -22.90 17.03 -0.81
N LYS A 371 -23.49 18.13 -0.36
CA LYS A 371 -24.93 18.21 -0.08
C LYS A 371 -25.75 18.09 -1.36
N GLU A 372 -25.31 18.71 -2.45
CA GLU A 372 -25.94 18.62 -3.77
C GLU A 372 -25.88 17.20 -4.35
N LEU A 373 -24.71 16.53 -4.28
CA LEU A 373 -24.57 15.12 -4.66
C LEU A 373 -25.44 14.18 -3.83
N SER A 374 -25.56 14.45 -2.52
CA SER A 374 -26.47 13.70 -1.65
C SER A 374 -27.94 13.94 -2.06
N LEU A 375 -28.31 15.15 -2.46
CA LEU A 375 -29.67 15.48 -2.92
C LEU A 375 -29.98 14.86 -4.28
N GLU A 376 -29.02 14.85 -5.22
CA GLU A 376 -29.18 14.17 -6.51
C GLU A 376 -29.37 12.66 -6.36
N SER A 377 -28.66 12.02 -5.42
CA SER A 377 -28.80 10.58 -5.15
C SER A 377 -30.17 10.17 -4.60
N GLN A 378 -30.96 11.14 -4.10
CA GLN A 378 -32.30 10.93 -3.54
C GLN A 378 -33.44 11.17 -4.55
N LYS A 379 -33.12 11.58 -5.79
CA LYS A 379 -34.12 11.74 -6.85
C LYS A 379 -34.28 10.41 -7.60
N PRO A 380 -35.51 9.91 -7.79
CA PRO A 380 -35.73 8.71 -8.59
C PRO A 380 -35.31 8.96 -10.05
N LYS A 381 -34.66 7.96 -10.64
CA LYS A 381 -34.31 7.95 -12.07
C LYS A 381 -35.31 7.08 -12.82
N PHE A 382 -35.73 7.55 -13.98
CA PHE A 382 -36.69 6.84 -14.83
C PHE A 382 -35.95 6.16 -15.99
N PHE A 383 -36.27 4.89 -16.21
CA PHE A 383 -35.69 4.09 -17.28
C PHE A 383 -36.79 3.31 -17.99
N ASP A 384 -36.76 3.30 -19.32
CA ASP A 384 -37.53 2.33 -20.10
C ASP A 384 -36.76 1.01 -20.09
N ILE A 385 -37.41 -0.06 -19.62
CA ILE A 385 -36.74 -1.34 -19.36
C ILE A 385 -37.49 -2.53 -19.95
N GLU A 386 -36.75 -3.61 -20.15
CA GLU A 386 -37.25 -4.95 -20.44
C GLU A 386 -36.66 -5.90 -19.39
N VAL A 387 -37.51 -6.62 -18.66
CA VAL A 387 -37.07 -7.59 -17.65
C VAL A 387 -36.66 -8.88 -18.37
N VAL A 388 -35.48 -9.38 -18.05
CA VAL A 388 -34.86 -10.54 -18.74
C VAL A 388 -34.62 -11.75 -17.85
N ASP A 389 -34.63 -11.56 -16.54
CA ASP A 389 -34.51 -12.64 -15.56
C ASP A 389 -35.12 -12.20 -14.22
N LEU A 390 -35.68 -13.16 -13.49
CA LEU A 390 -36.14 -13.00 -12.13
C LEU A 390 -35.57 -14.14 -11.29
N ASP A 391 -34.74 -13.81 -10.30
CA ASP A 391 -34.19 -14.83 -9.43
C ASP A 391 -35.14 -15.23 -8.29
N LYS A 392 -34.85 -16.36 -7.66
CA LYS A 392 -35.66 -16.92 -6.56
C LYS A 392 -35.73 -16.04 -5.31
N SER A 393 -34.93 -14.99 -5.22
CA SER A 393 -34.95 -14.02 -4.13
C SER A 393 -35.77 -12.76 -4.46
N GLY A 394 -36.36 -12.69 -5.66
CA GLY A 394 -37.12 -11.54 -6.11
C GLY A 394 -36.28 -10.43 -6.74
N VAL A 395 -35.01 -10.70 -7.07
CA VAL A 395 -34.16 -9.75 -7.78
C VAL A 395 -34.42 -9.87 -9.27
N LEU A 396 -34.84 -8.76 -9.86
CA LEU A 396 -35.07 -8.62 -11.29
C LEU A 396 -33.78 -8.20 -11.97
N SER A 397 -33.47 -8.84 -13.09
CA SER A 397 -32.45 -8.36 -14.03
C SER A 397 -33.14 -7.79 -15.26
N PHE A 398 -32.68 -6.63 -15.72
CA PHE A 398 -33.32 -5.90 -16.81
C PHE A 398 -32.30 -5.28 -17.77
N HIS A 399 -32.75 -5.06 -19.01
CA HIS A 399 -32.06 -4.27 -20.02
C HIS A 399 -32.70 -2.90 -20.16
N LEU A 400 -31.88 -1.89 -20.45
CA LEU A 400 -32.37 -0.58 -20.87
C LEU A 400 -32.80 -0.67 -22.34
N THR A 401 -33.99 -0.16 -22.65
CA THR A 401 -34.55 -0.22 -24.02
C THR A 401 -34.30 1.05 -24.83
N ASP A 402 -33.47 1.97 -24.33
CA ASP A 402 -33.09 3.15 -25.10
C ASP A 402 -32.35 2.78 -26.40
N ALA A 403 -32.50 3.64 -27.42
CA ALA A 403 -32.03 3.34 -28.77
C ALA A 403 -30.51 3.14 -28.86
N ASN A 404 -29.71 3.79 -28.01
CA ASN A 404 -28.25 3.66 -28.05
C ASN A 404 -27.82 2.35 -27.42
N THR A 405 -28.30 2.06 -26.19
CA THR A 405 -27.98 0.81 -25.49
C THR A 405 -28.44 -0.41 -26.28
N SER A 406 -29.66 -0.37 -26.84
CA SER A 406 -30.19 -1.44 -27.68
C SER A 406 -29.30 -1.73 -28.90
N ARG A 407 -28.83 -0.68 -29.58
CA ARG A 407 -27.92 -0.81 -30.73
C ARG A 407 -26.56 -1.37 -30.32
N GLU A 408 -26.01 -0.89 -29.22
CA GLU A 408 -24.73 -1.39 -28.68
C GLU A 408 -24.82 -2.86 -28.29
N PHE A 409 -25.90 -3.25 -27.62
CA PHE A 409 -26.10 -4.64 -27.22
C PHE A 409 -26.34 -5.56 -28.42
N ALA A 410 -27.09 -5.11 -29.43
CA ALA A 410 -27.27 -5.86 -30.67
C ALA A 410 -25.93 -6.12 -31.38
N LYS A 411 -25.10 -5.07 -31.53
CA LYS A 411 -23.77 -5.18 -32.11
C LYS A 411 -22.86 -6.10 -31.30
N PHE A 412 -22.87 -5.95 -29.97
CA PHE A 412 -22.10 -6.83 -29.08
C PHE A 412 -22.52 -8.29 -29.24
N LYS A 413 -23.82 -8.60 -29.26
CA LYS A 413 -24.34 -9.95 -29.47
C LYS A 413 -23.88 -10.51 -30.81
N GLU A 414 -23.90 -9.72 -31.88
CA GLU A 414 -23.42 -10.14 -33.20
C GLU A 414 -21.91 -10.45 -33.18
N ASP A 415 -21.09 -9.52 -32.70
CA ASP A 415 -19.63 -9.64 -32.64
C ASP A 415 -19.20 -10.83 -31.76
N PHE A 416 -19.84 -10.98 -30.60
CA PHE A 416 -19.53 -12.04 -29.63
C PHE A 416 -19.91 -13.42 -30.16
N ASN A 417 -21.10 -13.54 -30.76
CA ASN A 417 -21.54 -14.79 -31.37
C ASN A 417 -20.73 -15.14 -32.62
N SER A 418 -20.39 -14.17 -33.46
CA SER A 418 -19.52 -14.37 -34.63
C SER A 418 -18.15 -14.90 -34.21
N PHE A 419 -17.55 -14.34 -33.16
CA PHE A 419 -16.29 -14.83 -32.61
C PHE A 419 -16.41 -16.26 -32.06
N HIS A 420 -17.41 -16.53 -31.24
CA HIS A 420 -17.58 -17.85 -30.62
C HIS A 420 -18.21 -18.90 -31.55
N GLY A 421 -18.70 -18.51 -32.73
CA GLY A 421 -19.10 -19.42 -33.80
C GLY A 421 -17.91 -20.07 -34.52
N GLN A 422 -16.70 -19.55 -34.34
CA GLN A 422 -15.48 -20.10 -34.94
C GLN A 422 -15.00 -21.36 -34.21
N ASN A 423 -14.21 -22.17 -34.92
CA ASN A 423 -13.53 -23.32 -34.33
C ASN A 423 -12.54 -22.86 -33.25
N ALA A 424 -12.52 -23.59 -32.13
CA ALA A 424 -11.63 -23.26 -31.02
C ALA A 424 -10.16 -23.48 -31.40
N SER A 425 -9.30 -22.56 -30.99
CA SER A 425 -7.86 -22.68 -31.18
C SER A 425 -7.28 -23.81 -30.33
N ALA A 426 -6.31 -24.54 -30.90
CA ALA A 426 -5.46 -25.44 -30.13
C ALA A 426 -4.44 -24.67 -29.26
N SER A 427 -4.16 -23.40 -29.57
CA SER A 427 -3.25 -22.56 -28.80
C SER A 427 -3.98 -21.80 -27.71
N ALA A 428 -3.52 -21.97 -26.46
CA ALA A 428 -4.04 -21.23 -25.31
C ALA A 428 -3.74 -19.72 -25.34
N ALA A 429 -2.90 -19.26 -26.27
CA ALA A 429 -2.50 -17.86 -26.43
C ALA A 429 -3.19 -17.15 -27.62
N SER A 430 -4.16 -17.80 -28.28
CA SER A 430 -4.83 -17.20 -29.43
C SER A 430 -5.64 -15.96 -29.03
N THR A 431 -5.45 -14.85 -29.73
CA THR A 431 -6.24 -13.62 -29.57
C THR A 431 -7.37 -13.51 -30.57
N ASP A 432 -7.26 -14.21 -31.70
CA ASP A 432 -8.19 -14.06 -32.85
C ASP A 432 -9.22 -15.19 -32.94
N LEU A 433 -9.00 -16.31 -32.25
CA LEU A 433 -9.90 -17.46 -32.20
C LEU A 433 -10.33 -17.78 -30.76
N PRO A 434 -11.53 -18.36 -30.55
CA PRO A 434 -11.98 -18.76 -29.23
C PRO A 434 -11.10 -19.84 -28.62
N VAL A 435 -10.89 -19.81 -27.30
CA VAL A 435 -10.06 -20.78 -26.57
C VAL A 435 -10.92 -21.51 -25.54
N ASN A 436 -11.01 -22.84 -25.64
CA ASN A 436 -11.71 -23.67 -24.66
C ASN A 436 -10.92 -23.72 -23.33
N LEU A 437 -11.63 -23.70 -22.21
CA LEU A 437 -11.00 -23.86 -20.91
C LEU A 437 -10.63 -25.33 -20.67
N THR A 438 -9.33 -25.58 -20.47
CA THR A 438 -8.80 -26.90 -20.09
C THR A 438 -8.48 -27.00 -18.60
N LYS A 439 -8.42 -25.86 -17.91
CA LYS A 439 -8.20 -25.77 -16.46
C LYS A 439 -9.48 -25.30 -15.79
N ALA A 440 -9.72 -25.79 -14.57
CA ALA A 440 -10.83 -25.37 -13.74
C ALA A 440 -10.77 -23.86 -13.44
N PRO A 441 -11.76 -23.04 -13.87
CA PRO A 441 -11.80 -21.63 -13.53
C PRO A 441 -12.11 -21.43 -12.05
N LYS A 442 -11.67 -20.29 -11.51
CA LYS A 442 -11.87 -19.94 -10.09
C LYS A 442 -13.19 -19.21 -9.88
N ARG A 443 -13.69 -19.24 -8.64
CA ARG A 443 -14.82 -18.40 -8.22
C ARG A 443 -14.53 -16.92 -8.55
N ASN A 444 -15.54 -16.24 -9.09
CA ASN A 444 -15.51 -14.87 -9.61
C ASN A 444 -14.71 -14.65 -10.90
N GLU A 445 -14.16 -15.68 -11.52
CA GLU A 445 -13.51 -15.56 -12.84
C GLU A 445 -14.57 -15.34 -13.93
N PHE A 446 -14.29 -14.43 -14.86
CA PHE A 446 -15.13 -14.19 -16.03
C PHE A 446 -14.77 -15.14 -17.17
N VAL A 447 -15.79 -15.74 -17.76
CA VAL A 447 -15.69 -16.77 -18.79
C VAL A 447 -16.73 -16.51 -19.88
N ALA A 448 -16.57 -17.17 -21.03
CA ALA A 448 -17.64 -17.31 -21.99
C ALA A 448 -18.29 -18.68 -21.78
N ALA A 449 -19.58 -18.71 -21.43
CA ALA A 449 -20.32 -19.94 -21.15
C ALA A 449 -21.32 -20.23 -22.27
N LYS A 450 -21.34 -21.47 -22.76
CA LYS A 450 -22.32 -21.94 -23.73
C LYS A 450 -23.65 -22.19 -23.03
N PHE A 451 -24.69 -21.49 -23.44
CA PHE A 451 -26.04 -21.70 -22.95
C PHE A 451 -26.66 -22.89 -23.65
N ALA A 452 -27.22 -23.83 -22.88
CA ALA A 452 -27.66 -25.12 -23.41
C ALA A 452 -28.82 -25.01 -24.41
N GLU A 453 -29.75 -24.08 -24.19
CA GLU A 453 -31.01 -24.00 -24.94
C GLU A 453 -30.83 -23.55 -26.40
N ASN A 454 -29.86 -22.67 -26.67
CA ASN A 454 -29.62 -22.13 -28.01
C ASN A 454 -28.21 -22.41 -28.55
N GLY A 455 -27.35 -23.02 -27.73
CA GLY A 455 -25.98 -23.37 -28.09
C GLY A 455 -25.04 -22.19 -28.32
N LYS A 456 -25.47 -20.96 -28.04
CA LYS A 456 -24.65 -19.74 -28.17
C LYS A 456 -23.84 -19.51 -26.90
N TYR A 457 -22.76 -18.73 -27.02
CA TYR A 457 -21.93 -18.35 -25.89
C TYR A 457 -22.33 -16.98 -25.37
N TYR A 458 -22.26 -16.81 -24.05
CA TYR A 458 -22.55 -15.56 -23.37
C TYR A 458 -21.46 -15.27 -22.33
N ARG A 459 -21.26 -13.99 -21.98
CA ARG A 459 -20.36 -13.63 -20.88
C ARG A 459 -20.97 -14.09 -19.57
N ALA A 460 -20.17 -14.75 -18.75
CA ALA A 460 -20.61 -15.23 -17.46
C ALA A 460 -19.51 -15.08 -16.40
N ARG A 461 -19.92 -15.04 -15.14
CA ARG A 461 -19.02 -15.08 -13.99
C ARG A 461 -19.24 -16.38 -13.22
N VAL A 462 -18.16 -17.08 -12.90
CA VAL A 462 -18.22 -18.30 -12.09
C VAL A 462 -18.68 -17.96 -10.67
N VAL A 463 -19.81 -18.52 -10.26
CA VAL A 463 -20.40 -18.34 -8.91
C VAL A 463 -19.92 -19.45 -7.98
N GLY A 464 -19.88 -20.69 -8.48
CA GLY A 464 -19.58 -21.89 -7.72
C GLY A 464 -19.27 -23.10 -8.62
N PHE A 465 -18.92 -24.22 -7.99
CA PHE A 465 -18.71 -25.50 -8.66
C PHE A 465 -19.41 -26.60 -7.86
N ASP A 466 -20.36 -27.27 -8.50
CA ASP A 466 -21.12 -28.36 -7.93
C ASP A 466 -20.38 -29.68 -8.18
N ARG A 467 -19.78 -30.22 -7.11
CA ARG A 467 -19.01 -31.47 -7.18
C ARG A 467 -19.87 -32.69 -7.48
N SER A 468 -21.17 -32.63 -7.18
CA SER A 468 -22.08 -33.78 -7.35
C SER A 468 -22.44 -33.99 -8.81
N SER A 469 -22.75 -32.90 -9.52
CA SER A 469 -23.07 -32.89 -10.95
C SER A 469 -21.84 -32.65 -11.85
N ASN A 470 -20.68 -32.33 -11.26
CA ASN A 470 -19.47 -31.96 -11.99
C ASN A 470 -19.68 -30.78 -12.96
N THR A 471 -20.47 -29.79 -12.54
CA THR A 471 -20.83 -28.60 -13.33
C THR A 471 -20.47 -27.31 -12.59
N TYR A 472 -20.16 -26.27 -13.36
CA TYR A 472 -19.94 -24.92 -12.86
C TYR A 472 -21.26 -24.16 -12.85
N GLU A 473 -21.53 -23.48 -11.73
CA GLU A 473 -22.61 -22.52 -11.64
C GLU A 473 -22.07 -21.17 -12.12
N VAL A 474 -22.68 -20.63 -13.17
CA VAL A 474 -22.25 -19.39 -13.83
C VAL A 474 -23.41 -18.40 -13.90
N LYS A 475 -23.17 -17.15 -13.53
CA LYS A 475 -24.16 -16.07 -13.68
C LYS A 475 -23.87 -15.32 -14.99
N HIS A 476 -24.82 -15.33 -15.92
CA HIS A 476 -24.71 -14.61 -17.18
C HIS A 476 -24.78 -13.11 -16.90
N VAL A 477 -23.68 -12.39 -17.10
CA VAL A 477 -23.56 -11.00 -16.64
C VAL A 477 -24.38 -10.03 -17.49
N ASP A 478 -24.72 -10.45 -18.71
CA ASP A 478 -25.52 -9.67 -19.63
C ASP A 478 -27.00 -10.01 -19.58
N PHE A 479 -27.45 -10.97 -18.75
CA PHE A 479 -28.85 -11.38 -18.66
C PHE A 479 -29.35 -11.58 -17.22
N GLY A 480 -28.46 -11.82 -16.26
CA GLY A 480 -28.80 -12.03 -14.85
C GLY A 480 -28.98 -13.49 -14.47
N ASN A 481 -29.49 -14.32 -15.37
CA ASN A 481 -29.80 -15.72 -15.09
C ASN A 481 -28.55 -16.55 -14.71
N VAL A 482 -28.79 -17.60 -13.94
CA VAL A 482 -27.76 -18.56 -13.49
C VAL A 482 -27.93 -19.89 -14.22
N ASP A 483 -26.84 -20.40 -14.79
CA ASP A 483 -26.80 -21.68 -15.50
C ASP A 483 -25.80 -22.64 -14.85
N LYS A 484 -26.02 -23.95 -15.04
CA LYS A 484 -25.12 -25.03 -14.60
C LYS A 484 -24.51 -25.71 -15.82
N VAL A 485 -23.26 -25.38 -16.13
CA VAL A 485 -22.57 -25.84 -17.35
C VAL A 485 -21.33 -26.70 -17.06
N PRO A 486 -21.05 -27.74 -17.85
CA PRO A 486 -19.81 -28.51 -17.71
C PRO A 486 -18.59 -27.69 -18.19
N LEU A 487 -17.38 -28.10 -17.78
CA LEU A 487 -16.14 -27.43 -18.22
C LEU A 487 -16.02 -27.34 -19.76
N SER A 488 -16.51 -28.35 -20.48
CA SER A 488 -16.51 -28.40 -21.95
C SER A 488 -17.35 -27.30 -22.61
N SER A 489 -18.25 -26.66 -21.86
CA SER A 489 -19.08 -25.54 -22.30
C SER A 489 -18.49 -24.18 -21.91
N LEU A 490 -17.29 -24.15 -21.33
CA LEU A 490 -16.62 -22.93 -20.91
C LEU A 490 -15.43 -22.59 -21.83
N ARG A 491 -15.33 -21.31 -22.17
CA ARG A 491 -14.23 -20.70 -22.93
C ARG A 491 -13.65 -19.53 -22.17
N VAL A 492 -12.39 -19.23 -22.45
CA VAL A 492 -11.73 -18.02 -21.95
C VAL A 492 -12.48 -16.80 -22.49
N LEU A 493 -12.78 -15.82 -21.63
CA LEU A 493 -13.31 -14.53 -22.07
C LEU A 493 -12.17 -13.67 -22.67
N PRO A 494 -12.17 -13.37 -23.97
CA PRO A 494 -11.13 -12.52 -24.56
C PRO A 494 -11.18 -11.10 -23.99
N LYS A 495 -10.02 -10.47 -23.79
CA LYS A 495 -9.92 -9.11 -23.23
C LYS A 495 -10.77 -8.07 -23.96
N ARG A 496 -10.92 -8.18 -25.28
CA ARG A 496 -11.76 -7.26 -26.07
C ARG A 496 -13.25 -7.31 -25.72
N PHE A 497 -13.71 -8.38 -25.09
CA PHE A 497 -15.07 -8.55 -24.57
C PHE A 497 -15.12 -8.51 -23.04
N GLY A 498 -14.01 -8.13 -22.39
CA GLY A 498 -13.91 -8.02 -20.94
C GLY A 498 -14.90 -7.01 -20.38
N THR A 499 -15.32 -7.22 -19.13
CA THR A 499 -16.29 -6.36 -18.42
C THR A 499 -15.72 -4.97 -18.08
N ASP A 500 -14.39 -4.82 -18.12
CA ASP A 500 -13.65 -3.57 -18.02
C ASP A 500 -13.64 -2.77 -19.33
N VAL A 501 -13.83 -3.44 -20.48
CA VAL A 501 -13.89 -2.82 -21.80
C VAL A 501 -15.34 -2.52 -22.21
N ILE A 502 -16.23 -3.50 -22.03
CA ILE A 502 -17.65 -3.39 -22.34
C ILE A 502 -18.40 -3.71 -21.04
N ARG A 503 -19.13 -2.74 -20.49
CA ARG A 503 -19.91 -2.96 -19.26
C ARG A 503 -20.95 -4.08 -19.46
N PRO A 504 -21.33 -4.81 -18.40
CA PRO A 504 -22.46 -5.73 -18.46
C PRO A 504 -23.74 -5.01 -18.91
N PHE A 505 -24.57 -5.68 -19.70
CA PHE A 505 -25.83 -5.09 -20.20
C PHE A 505 -27.03 -5.34 -19.29
N ALA A 506 -26.95 -6.32 -18.38
CA ALA A 506 -27.98 -6.52 -17.37
C ALA A 506 -27.72 -5.63 -16.14
N HIS A 507 -28.75 -4.88 -15.78
CA HIS A 507 -28.85 -4.15 -14.53
C HIS A 507 -29.73 -4.92 -13.56
N THR A 508 -29.58 -4.68 -12.26
CA THR A 508 -30.36 -5.39 -11.22
C THR A 508 -31.20 -4.44 -10.39
N CYS A 509 -32.44 -4.84 -10.11
CA CYS A 509 -33.30 -4.15 -9.16
C CYS A 509 -34.10 -5.10 -8.28
N LYS A 510 -34.64 -4.57 -7.20
CA LYS A 510 -35.71 -5.21 -6.41
C LYS A 510 -36.87 -4.24 -6.27
N LEU A 511 -38.05 -4.75 -5.92
CA LEU A 511 -39.22 -3.89 -5.72
C LEU A 511 -39.04 -2.98 -4.48
N GLN A 512 -39.30 -1.68 -4.66
CA GLN A 512 -39.21 -0.67 -3.61
C GLN A 512 -40.19 -0.97 -2.47
N ASN A 513 -39.66 -1.07 -1.24
CA ASN A 513 -40.43 -1.30 -0.01
C ASN A 513 -41.33 -2.55 -0.03
N ILE A 514 -40.96 -3.57 -0.82
CA ILE A 514 -41.71 -4.83 -0.88
C ILE A 514 -40.76 -5.99 -0.55
N GLN A 515 -41.17 -6.80 0.41
CA GLN A 515 -40.61 -8.09 0.74
C GLN A 515 -41.53 -9.19 0.19
N LEU A 516 -40.95 -10.20 -0.46
CA LEU A 516 -41.72 -11.37 -0.90
C LEU A 516 -42.02 -12.31 0.29
N PRO A 517 -43.14 -13.05 0.26
CA PRO A 517 -43.52 -13.93 1.35
C PRO A 517 -42.56 -15.12 1.53
N PRO A 518 -42.53 -15.75 2.71
CA PRO A 518 -41.67 -16.90 2.99
C PRO A 518 -42.18 -18.18 2.29
N THR A 519 -41.33 -19.22 2.27
CA THR A 519 -41.65 -20.56 1.72
C THR A 519 -42.37 -21.47 2.71
N GLN A 520 -42.62 -21.00 3.94
CA GLN A 520 -43.27 -21.73 5.03
C GLN A 520 -44.31 -20.83 5.70
N PRO A 521 -45.45 -21.38 6.18
CA PRO A 521 -45.83 -22.80 6.21
C PRO A 521 -46.31 -23.37 4.86
N LYS A 522 -46.66 -22.50 3.90
CA LYS A 522 -46.97 -22.83 2.50
C LYS A 522 -46.01 -22.03 1.61
N ASP A 523 -45.67 -22.58 0.45
CA ASP A 523 -44.70 -21.98 -0.46
C ASP A 523 -45.28 -20.81 -1.28
N TYR A 524 -45.62 -19.71 -0.60
CA TYR A 524 -46.12 -18.50 -1.24
C TYR A 524 -45.05 -17.76 -2.03
N LEU A 525 -43.76 -17.98 -1.72
CA LEU A 525 -42.66 -17.35 -2.44
C LEU A 525 -42.69 -17.77 -3.92
N THR A 526 -42.83 -19.07 -4.19
CA THR A 526 -42.89 -19.57 -5.56
C THR A 526 -44.09 -18.99 -6.32
N GLU A 527 -45.26 -18.91 -5.69
CA GLU A 527 -46.45 -18.27 -6.28
C GLU A 527 -46.23 -16.77 -6.55
N ALA A 528 -45.59 -16.06 -5.61
CA ALA A 528 -45.26 -14.64 -5.77
C ALA A 528 -44.28 -14.40 -6.93
N ILE A 529 -43.30 -15.29 -7.11
CA ILE A 529 -42.36 -15.24 -8.23
C ILE A 529 -43.10 -15.45 -9.55
N TYR A 530 -43.96 -16.47 -9.68
CA TYR A 530 -44.73 -16.70 -10.91
C TYR A 530 -45.64 -15.52 -11.26
N LEU A 531 -46.33 -14.95 -10.27
CA LEU A 531 -47.11 -13.73 -10.49
C LEU A 531 -46.22 -12.59 -10.96
N LEU A 532 -45.04 -12.40 -10.36
CA LEU A 532 -44.12 -11.36 -10.79
C LEU A 532 -43.57 -11.59 -12.20
N GLU A 533 -43.32 -12.83 -12.61
CA GLU A 533 -42.98 -13.20 -13.99
C GLU A 533 -44.10 -12.79 -14.95
N ASP A 534 -45.36 -13.20 -14.66
CA ASP A 534 -46.54 -12.84 -15.46
C ASP A 534 -46.75 -11.32 -15.55
N LEU A 535 -46.41 -10.58 -14.49
CA LEU A 535 -46.54 -9.14 -14.47
C LEU A 535 -45.40 -8.40 -15.18
N THR A 536 -44.23 -9.02 -15.37
CA THR A 536 -43.02 -8.33 -15.84
C THR A 536 -42.49 -8.79 -17.18
N PHE A 537 -42.52 -10.08 -17.50
CA PHE A 537 -41.98 -10.60 -18.76
C PHE A 537 -42.84 -10.21 -19.96
N ASP A 538 -42.18 -10.01 -21.10
CA ASP A 538 -42.79 -9.56 -22.37
C ASP A 538 -43.56 -8.22 -22.29
N LYS A 539 -43.34 -7.42 -21.24
CA LYS A 539 -43.99 -6.12 -21.04
C LYS A 539 -43.02 -4.96 -21.22
N LYS A 540 -43.56 -3.84 -21.69
CA LYS A 540 -42.85 -2.55 -21.74
C LYS A 540 -43.02 -1.85 -20.41
N LEU A 541 -41.95 -1.82 -19.61
CA LEU A 541 -41.99 -1.26 -18.27
C LEU A 541 -41.18 0.03 -18.19
N VAL A 542 -41.65 0.92 -17.32
CA VAL A 542 -40.87 2.08 -16.85
C VAL A 542 -40.46 1.82 -15.41
N LEU A 543 -39.16 1.86 -15.14
CA LEU A 543 -38.59 1.74 -13.80
C LEU A 543 -38.34 3.13 -13.23
N SER A 544 -38.95 3.44 -12.09
CA SER A 544 -38.56 4.56 -11.24
C SER A 544 -37.65 4.03 -10.12
N GLY A 545 -36.35 4.24 -10.27
CA GLY A 545 -35.31 3.64 -9.45
C GLY A 545 -34.63 4.63 -8.51
N LEU A 546 -34.56 4.28 -7.23
CA LEU A 546 -33.63 4.87 -6.28
C LEU A 546 -32.44 3.93 -6.10
N PRO A 547 -31.20 4.45 -5.87
CA PRO A 547 -30.06 3.58 -5.62
C PRO A 547 -30.33 2.63 -4.44
N SER A 548 -30.18 1.32 -4.67
CA SER A 548 -30.41 0.33 -3.61
C SER A 548 -29.30 0.40 -2.56
N ARG A 549 -29.68 0.16 -1.29
CA ARG A 549 -28.72 -0.08 -0.21
C ARG A 549 -28.25 -1.53 -0.15
N THR A 550 -28.85 -2.42 -0.94
CA THR A 550 -28.57 -3.85 -0.93
C THR A 550 -27.35 -4.14 -1.79
N GLN A 551 -26.35 -4.80 -1.22
CA GLN A 551 -25.11 -5.10 -1.95
C GLN A 551 -25.38 -5.96 -3.20
N GLY A 552 -24.95 -5.47 -4.37
CA GLY A 552 -25.12 -6.19 -5.64
C GLY A 552 -26.45 -5.93 -6.37
N ILE A 553 -27.30 -5.07 -5.82
CA ILE A 553 -28.52 -4.57 -6.46
C ILE A 553 -28.30 -3.09 -6.79
N GLU A 554 -28.62 -2.67 -8.01
CA GLU A 554 -28.42 -1.28 -8.42
C GLU A 554 -29.57 -0.37 -7.95
N TYR A 555 -30.82 -0.82 -8.09
CA TYR A 555 -31.99 0.00 -7.80
C TYR A 555 -33.03 -0.68 -6.91
N ASP A 556 -33.63 0.10 -6.01
CA ASP A 556 -34.94 -0.18 -5.45
C ASP A 556 -35.98 0.48 -6.38
N ALA A 557 -36.87 -0.33 -6.95
CA ALA A 557 -37.64 0.01 -8.13
C ALA A 557 -39.16 0.05 -7.88
N ILE A 558 -39.78 1.11 -8.38
CA ILE A 558 -41.22 1.16 -8.62
C ILE A 558 -41.42 0.91 -10.11
N LEU A 559 -42.13 -0.17 -10.45
CA LEU A 559 -42.35 -0.60 -11.82
C LEU A 559 -43.74 -0.20 -12.32
N TYR A 560 -43.76 0.51 -13.43
CA TYR A 560 -44.96 0.91 -14.16
C TYR A 560 -45.06 0.08 -15.42
N ASP A 561 -46.24 -0.47 -15.68
CA ASP A 561 -46.57 -1.07 -16.97
C ASP A 561 -47.11 0.02 -17.89
N ALA A 562 -46.49 0.23 -19.05
CA ALA A 562 -46.86 1.31 -19.95
C ALA A 562 -48.32 1.21 -20.43
N GLU A 563 -48.88 0.01 -20.57
CA GLU A 563 -50.25 -0.18 -21.06
C GLU A 563 -51.29 0.03 -19.95
N GLU A 564 -51.04 -0.49 -18.75
CA GLU A 564 -51.94 -0.30 -17.60
C GLU A 564 -51.90 1.14 -17.09
N SER A 565 -50.75 1.81 -17.17
CA SER A 565 -50.60 3.22 -16.77
C SER A 565 -51.43 4.17 -17.65
N LEU A 566 -51.85 3.75 -18.84
CA LEU A 566 -52.81 4.52 -19.67
C LEU A 566 -54.24 4.46 -19.12
N LYS A 567 -54.57 3.43 -18.34
CA LYS A 567 -55.89 3.23 -17.73
C LYS A 567 -55.95 3.81 -16.31
N ASP A 568 -54.91 3.53 -15.52
CA ASP A 568 -54.74 4.03 -14.16
C ASP A 568 -53.31 4.60 -13.99
N PRO A 569 -53.14 5.92 -13.95
CA PRO A 569 -51.82 6.55 -13.79
C PRO A 569 -51.09 6.18 -12.48
N GLU A 570 -51.81 5.68 -11.47
CA GLU A 570 -51.22 5.22 -10.20
C GLU A 570 -50.93 3.71 -10.18
N TYR A 571 -51.21 3.01 -11.28
CA TYR A 571 -50.93 1.59 -11.37
C TYR A 571 -49.42 1.34 -11.30
N THR A 572 -49.03 0.42 -10.42
CA THR A 572 -47.67 -0.12 -10.36
C THR A 572 -47.74 -1.61 -10.10
N ILE A 573 -46.80 -2.35 -10.66
CA ILE A 573 -46.66 -3.80 -10.39
C ILE A 573 -46.46 -4.04 -8.89
N ASN A 574 -45.71 -3.14 -8.22
CA ASN A 574 -45.54 -3.12 -6.78
C ASN A 574 -46.90 -3.15 -6.03
N LYS A 575 -47.82 -2.24 -6.39
CA LYS A 575 -49.14 -2.14 -5.78
C LYS A 575 -50.01 -3.35 -6.11
N GLN A 576 -49.95 -3.87 -7.33
CA GLN A 576 -50.69 -5.07 -7.73
C GLN A 576 -50.23 -6.30 -6.95
N LEU A 577 -48.92 -6.52 -6.82
CA LEU A 577 -48.37 -7.65 -6.08
C LEU A 577 -48.84 -7.66 -4.61
N VAL A 578 -48.90 -6.47 -3.98
CA VAL A 578 -49.46 -6.31 -2.63
C VAL A 578 -50.97 -6.56 -2.61
N ALA A 579 -51.71 -6.11 -3.61
CA ALA A 579 -53.16 -6.31 -3.70
C ALA A 579 -53.56 -7.78 -3.84
N GLU A 580 -52.77 -8.57 -4.57
CA GLU A 580 -52.96 -10.01 -4.73
C GLU A 580 -52.45 -10.82 -3.52
N GLY A 581 -51.86 -10.16 -2.52
CA GLY A 581 -51.40 -10.80 -1.30
C GLY A 581 -50.06 -11.51 -1.44
N TYR A 582 -49.24 -11.14 -2.43
CA TYR A 582 -47.91 -11.71 -2.68
C TYR A 582 -46.76 -10.71 -2.45
N GLY A 583 -47.07 -9.50 -1.98
CA GLY A 583 -46.10 -8.50 -1.55
C GLY A 583 -46.37 -8.05 -0.11
N ILE A 584 -45.36 -8.15 0.75
CA ILE A 584 -45.37 -7.65 2.13
C ILE A 584 -44.69 -6.28 2.13
N VAL A 585 -45.38 -5.26 2.63
CA VAL A 585 -44.92 -3.88 2.62
C VAL A 585 -43.97 -3.61 3.78
N GLU A 586 -42.76 -3.16 3.48
CA GLU A 586 -41.80 -2.67 4.47
C GLU A 586 -42.21 -1.25 4.91
N PRO A 587 -42.62 -1.03 6.18
CA PRO A 587 -43.23 0.23 6.62
C PRO A 587 -42.24 1.39 6.76
N VAL A 588 -40.94 1.11 6.77
CA VAL A 588 -39.88 2.12 6.93
C VAL A 588 -39.51 2.71 5.58
N ALA A 589 -39.83 3.98 5.38
CA ALA A 589 -39.55 4.70 4.13
C ALA A 589 -38.77 6.00 4.37
N GLY A 590 -37.96 6.41 3.38
CA GLY A 590 -37.41 7.76 3.33
C GLY A 590 -38.51 8.81 3.17
N ALA A 591 -38.23 10.07 3.51
CA ALA A 591 -39.22 11.16 3.47
C ALA A 591 -39.97 11.25 2.12
N ASN A 592 -39.26 11.03 1.01
CA ASN A 592 -39.78 11.13 -0.35
C ASN A 592 -40.67 9.94 -0.77
N LEU A 593 -40.74 8.87 0.04
CA LEU A 593 -41.52 7.66 -0.24
C LEU A 593 -42.68 7.47 0.73
N LYS A 594 -42.90 8.41 1.65
CA LYS A 594 -43.93 8.28 2.70
C LYS A 594 -45.33 8.09 2.14
N GLU A 595 -45.71 8.88 1.15
CA GLU A 595 -47.04 8.79 0.51
C GLU A 595 -47.20 7.47 -0.25
N TYR A 596 -46.17 7.07 -1.01
CA TYR A 596 -46.12 5.80 -1.71
C TYR A 596 -46.30 4.60 -0.76
N VAL A 597 -45.52 4.53 0.32
CA VAL A 597 -45.61 3.44 1.30
C VAL A 597 -46.93 3.47 2.07
N ALA A 598 -47.47 4.66 2.39
CA ALA A 598 -48.79 4.77 3.00
C ALA A 598 -49.90 4.19 2.11
N GLY A 599 -49.83 4.41 0.80
CA GLY A 599 -50.73 3.81 -0.19
C GLY A 599 -50.61 2.28 -0.21
N LEU A 600 -49.38 1.75 -0.26
CA LEU A 600 -49.15 0.29 -0.22
C LEU A 600 -49.69 -0.35 1.07
N LEU A 601 -49.50 0.29 2.23
CA LEU A 601 -50.01 -0.21 3.52
C LEU A 601 -51.54 -0.29 3.55
N GLN A 602 -52.25 0.64 2.89
CA GLN A 602 -53.71 0.56 2.75
C GLN A 602 -54.13 -0.64 1.90
N VAL A 603 -53.43 -0.88 0.79
CA VAL A 603 -53.67 -2.04 -0.08
C VAL A 603 -53.40 -3.35 0.65
N GLN A 604 -52.28 -3.44 1.38
CA GLN A 604 -51.97 -4.61 2.21
C GLN A 604 -53.03 -4.86 3.28
N LYS A 605 -53.54 -3.80 3.93
CA LYS A 605 -54.60 -3.95 4.93
C LYS A 605 -55.86 -4.57 4.35
N LYS A 606 -56.21 -4.20 3.10
CA LYS A 606 -57.32 -4.82 2.37
C LYS A 606 -57.01 -6.29 2.05
N ALA A 607 -55.83 -6.59 1.51
CA ALA A 607 -55.42 -7.97 1.21
C ALA A 607 -55.46 -8.88 2.46
N LYS A 608 -55.03 -8.37 3.64
CA LYS A 608 -55.16 -9.08 4.92
C LYS A 608 -56.61 -9.32 5.33
N SER A 609 -57.48 -8.32 5.16
CA SER A 609 -58.91 -8.44 5.48
C SER A 609 -59.62 -9.45 4.59
N ASP A 610 -59.27 -9.46 3.30
CA ASP A 610 -59.87 -10.32 2.28
C ASP A 610 -59.23 -11.72 2.26
N ARG A 611 -58.18 -11.95 3.07
CA ARG A 611 -57.44 -13.21 3.21
C ARG A 611 -56.92 -13.77 1.88
N VAL A 612 -56.41 -12.88 1.02
CA VAL A 612 -55.84 -13.24 -0.29
C VAL A 612 -54.35 -13.57 -0.21
N GLY A 613 -53.88 -14.45 -1.08
CA GLY A 613 -52.47 -14.83 -1.19
C GLY A 613 -51.90 -15.37 0.12
N CYS A 614 -50.77 -14.82 0.55
CA CYS A 614 -50.08 -15.28 1.76
C CYS A 614 -50.85 -15.05 3.08
N TRP A 615 -51.96 -14.31 3.04
CA TRP A 615 -52.78 -14.00 4.23
C TRP A 615 -53.90 -15.02 4.49
N GLU A 616 -54.06 -16.07 3.66
CA GLU A 616 -55.18 -17.03 3.77
C GLU A 616 -55.22 -17.77 5.13
N LEU A 617 -54.05 -18.02 5.73
CA LEU A 617 -53.90 -18.70 7.03
C LEU A 617 -53.80 -17.75 8.24
N GLY A 618 -53.90 -16.43 8.03
CA GLY A 618 -53.72 -15.43 9.08
C GLY A 618 -52.53 -14.50 8.82
N ASP A 619 -52.10 -13.78 9.85
CA ASP A 619 -51.03 -12.79 9.72
C ASP A 619 -49.64 -13.45 9.80
N ILE A 620 -49.04 -13.70 8.63
CA ILE A 620 -47.72 -14.33 8.51
C ILE A 620 -46.56 -13.44 9.01
N THR A 621 -46.81 -12.16 9.31
CA THR A 621 -45.77 -11.25 9.83
C THR A 621 -45.67 -11.25 11.36
N ALA A 622 -46.58 -11.93 12.05
CA ALA A 622 -46.66 -11.92 13.52
C ALA A 622 -45.74 -12.93 14.22
N ASP A 623 -45.22 -13.94 13.51
CA ASP A 623 -44.35 -15.00 14.07
C ASP A 623 -42.85 -14.64 14.13
N GLU A 624 -42.48 -13.37 13.89
CA GLU A 624 -41.11 -12.83 14.02
C GLU A 624 -40.96 -11.79 15.16
N LEU A 625 -41.61 -12.00 16.32
CA LEU A 625 -41.38 -11.22 17.55
C LEU A 625 -40.50 -11.94 18.58
#